data_AF-A0A820V0W0-F1
#
_entry.id   AF-A0A820V0W0-F1
#
_cell.length_a   1.000
_cell.length_b   1.000
_cell.length_c   1.000
_cell.angle_alpha   90.00
_cell.angle_beta   90.00
_cell.angle_gamma   90.00
#
_symmetry.space_group_name_H-M   'P 1'
#
loop_
_entity.id
_entity.type
_entity.pdbx_description
1 polymer ?
#
loop_
_entity_poly.entity_id
_entity_poly.type
_entity_poly.pdbx_seq_one_letter_code
_entity_poly.pdbx_strand_id
1 'polypeptide(L)'
;HFNNYIADQFNDLIGTVSLMRNSHTRSIRTAVAIFLAKMRLPLSNQLLAILFHIENKRNVSHIISQLRIALMKDFVPAHLGLHHIDRVTAINQHQTTFATILHTKKPQQLCVVVDSTYLFIQKSSDNKFQRRSYSMYKHRHLVKTMILTTTDGYILCVMGPFLSDYKNNDASIFKHCVYNNEQDILNWLHDDDVLILDRGFRDTIRAMKQFGFQIAMPSFLNGRKQFSLEEPNLNRCITKVRWIVESVNAQLKKWKYFSQTIPNSSLCFLSNYIDITCALINAYGSRCVQHIHSGTEMATQMLQKCQTTNPVLLCLLQLLETKLEHLTQSPLVDNDMKFIIELCAQHNDLVRARFESRHCNNKNHIATVQFKLYTESPISGWYCTCTSGWHDMECCAHVAALLWHLGVRRANINENTHPLSAGHLFASIDDSIQFSEVEESDEEQDDNDNDNHVHNVASNSTNSDDSTSDEEVAD
;
A
#
# COMPACT_ATOMS: atom_id res chain seq x y z
N HIS A 1 0.74 -14.04 19.46
CA HIS A 1 0.81 -12.60 19.10
C HIS A 1 -0.19 -11.73 19.90
N PHE A 2 -0.16 -11.78 21.25
CA PHE A 2 -0.94 -10.88 22.14
C PHE A 2 -0.05 -9.83 22.84
N ASN A 3 1.20 -9.64 22.40
CA ASN A 3 2.28 -9.10 23.25
C ASN A 3 2.59 -7.59 23.17
N ASN A 4 1.79 -6.73 22.54
CA ASN A 4 2.18 -5.31 22.39
C ASN A 4 1.26 -4.33 23.14
N TYR A 5 0.57 -4.78 24.20
CA TYR A 5 0.10 -3.85 25.22
C TYR A 5 0.77 -4.23 26.52
N ILE A 6 1.83 -3.50 26.87
CA ILE A 6 2.47 -3.64 28.17
C ILE A 6 1.47 -3.12 29.21
N ALA A 7 1.46 -3.69 30.42
CA ALA A 7 0.53 -3.31 31.49
C ALA A 7 0.48 -1.79 31.70
N ASP A 8 1.61 -1.11 31.53
CA ASP A 8 1.74 0.34 31.65
C ASP A 8 0.94 1.09 30.58
N GLN A 9 1.00 0.69 29.31
CA GLN A 9 0.22 1.30 28.23
C GLN A 9 -1.29 1.16 28.49
N PHE A 10 -1.72 0.02 29.05
CA PHE A 10 -3.12 -0.20 29.41
C PHE A 10 -3.57 0.70 30.55
N ASN A 11 -2.73 0.85 31.57
CA ASN A 11 -3.00 1.73 32.70
C ASN A 11 -2.96 3.21 32.29
N ASP A 12 -2.05 3.59 31.41
CA ASP A 12 -1.97 4.92 30.80
C ASP A 12 -3.26 5.26 30.06
N LEU A 13 -3.70 4.38 29.14
CA LEU A 13 -4.97 4.56 28.43
C LEU A 13 -6.14 4.73 29.42
N ILE A 14 -6.20 3.94 30.49
CA ILE A 14 -7.24 4.10 31.53
C ILE A 14 -7.17 5.47 32.18
N GLY A 15 -5.96 5.96 32.47
CA GLY A 15 -5.71 7.28 33.08
C GLY A 15 -6.16 8.44 32.19
N THR A 16 -6.13 8.28 30.87
CA THR A 16 -6.57 9.33 29.93
C THR A 16 -8.10 9.51 29.87
N VAL A 17 -8.89 8.50 30.25
CA VAL A 17 -10.37 8.54 30.10
C VAL A 17 -11.03 9.24 31.28
N SER A 18 -10.95 10.57 31.31
CA SER A 18 -11.46 11.41 32.41
C SER A 18 -13.00 11.52 32.45
N LEU A 19 -13.67 11.46 31.29
CA LEU A 19 -15.12 11.64 31.20
C LEU A 19 -15.93 10.45 31.70
N MET A 20 -15.33 9.27 31.67
CA MET A 20 -16.01 8.06 32.11
C MET A 20 -15.81 7.87 33.61
N ARG A 21 -16.91 7.68 34.36
CA ARG A 21 -16.84 7.32 35.78
C ARG A 21 -17.02 5.82 35.99
N ASN A 22 -16.46 5.32 37.08
CA ASN A 22 -16.80 3.99 37.59
C ASN A 22 -18.29 3.94 37.96
N SER A 23 -18.87 2.75 37.86
CA SER A 23 -20.26 2.48 38.27
C SER A 23 -20.29 1.18 39.06
N HIS A 24 -21.43 0.88 39.69
CA HIS A 24 -21.60 -0.38 40.42
C HIS A 24 -21.41 -1.62 39.56
N THR A 25 -21.69 -1.54 38.25
CA THR A 25 -21.66 -2.68 37.34
C THR A 25 -20.37 -2.79 36.54
N ARG A 26 -19.50 -1.77 36.56
CA ARG A 26 -18.23 -1.77 35.81
C ARG A 26 -17.25 -0.69 36.27
N SER A 27 -15.97 -0.99 36.10
CA SER A 27 -14.90 0.00 36.16
C SER A 27 -14.56 0.57 34.77
N ILE A 28 -13.78 1.66 34.74
CA ILE A 28 -13.15 2.17 33.51
C ILE A 28 -12.24 1.10 32.91
N ARG A 29 -11.45 0.41 33.76
CA ARG A 29 -10.59 -0.71 33.36
C ARG A 29 -11.36 -1.79 32.59
N THR A 30 -12.51 -2.19 33.12
CA THR A 30 -13.39 -3.17 32.46
C THR A 30 -13.90 -2.65 31.12
N ALA A 31 -14.27 -1.38 31.03
CA ALA A 31 -14.74 -0.78 29.78
C ALA A 31 -13.65 -0.76 28.70
N VAL A 32 -12.44 -0.33 29.04
CA VAL A 32 -11.28 -0.33 28.14
C VAL A 32 -10.96 -1.76 27.68
N ALA A 33 -10.95 -2.73 28.61
CA ALA A 33 -10.73 -4.13 28.26
C ALA A 33 -11.79 -4.68 27.29
N ILE A 34 -13.08 -4.40 27.53
CA ILE A 34 -14.18 -4.80 26.64
C ILE A 34 -14.00 -4.19 25.24
N PHE A 35 -13.66 -2.91 25.16
CA PHE A 35 -13.46 -2.22 23.89
C PHE A 35 -12.26 -2.77 23.11
N LEU A 36 -11.10 -2.91 23.76
CA LEU A 36 -9.92 -3.47 23.11
C LEU A 36 -10.17 -4.91 22.66
N ALA A 37 -10.85 -5.73 23.48
CA ALA A 37 -11.25 -7.07 23.07
C ALA A 37 -12.18 -7.04 21.84
N LYS A 38 -13.14 -6.10 21.80
CA LYS A 38 -14.03 -5.92 20.65
C LYS A 38 -13.27 -5.56 19.37
N MET A 39 -12.30 -4.66 19.48
CA MET A 39 -11.57 -4.13 18.32
C MET A 39 -10.49 -5.10 17.82
N ARG A 40 -9.85 -5.85 18.73
CA ARG A 40 -8.74 -6.75 18.40
C ARG A 40 -9.16 -8.19 18.15
N LEU A 41 -10.32 -8.62 18.62
CA LEU A 41 -10.77 -10.01 18.53
C LEU A 41 -12.09 -10.13 17.76
N PRO A 42 -12.33 -11.24 17.05
CA PRO A 42 -13.58 -11.51 16.34
C PRO A 42 -14.72 -11.91 17.30
N LEU A 43 -15.02 -11.07 18.30
CA LEU A 43 -15.99 -11.39 19.36
C LEU A 43 -17.32 -10.65 19.18
N SER A 44 -18.40 -11.39 19.38
CA SER A 44 -19.75 -10.83 19.46
C SER A 44 -19.96 -10.15 20.83
N ASN A 45 -20.91 -9.21 20.91
CA ASN A 45 -21.23 -8.56 22.19
C ASN A 45 -21.80 -9.56 23.22
N GLN A 46 -22.34 -10.69 22.77
CA GLN A 46 -22.79 -11.77 23.66
C GLN A 46 -21.61 -12.53 24.26
N LEU A 47 -20.59 -12.84 23.47
CA LEU A 47 -19.36 -13.46 23.99
C LEU A 47 -18.62 -12.51 24.95
N LEU A 48 -18.54 -11.23 24.61
CA LEU A 48 -17.97 -10.21 25.52
C LEU A 48 -18.77 -10.11 26.83
N ALA A 49 -20.09 -10.24 26.79
CA ALA A 49 -20.90 -10.24 28.00
C ALA A 49 -20.55 -11.41 28.93
N ILE A 50 -20.38 -12.60 28.36
CA ILE A 50 -19.98 -13.80 29.10
C ILE A 50 -18.57 -13.64 29.67
N LEU A 51 -17.60 -13.25 28.83
CA LEU A 51 -16.18 -13.16 29.21
C LEU A 51 -15.91 -12.13 30.32
N PHE A 52 -16.67 -11.04 30.34
CA PHE A 52 -16.51 -9.96 31.31
C PHE A 52 -17.57 -9.95 32.40
N HIS A 53 -18.37 -11.01 32.51
CA HIS A 53 -19.47 -11.13 33.47
C HIS A 53 -20.43 -9.92 33.47
N ILE A 54 -20.72 -9.40 32.28
CA ILE A 54 -21.70 -8.35 32.07
C ILE A 54 -23.05 -9.01 31.80
N GLU A 55 -24.09 -8.54 32.48
CA GLU A 55 -25.45 -9.11 32.47
C GLU A 55 -25.97 -9.46 31.07
N ASN A 56 -25.77 -8.60 30.07
CA ASN A 56 -26.26 -8.84 28.72
C ASN A 56 -25.51 -8.05 27.63
N LYS A 57 -25.74 -8.44 26.36
CA LYS A 57 -25.12 -7.82 25.17
C LYS A 57 -25.45 -6.34 24.98
N ARG A 58 -26.59 -5.85 25.49
CA ARG A 58 -26.97 -4.43 25.39
C ARG A 58 -26.11 -3.59 26.33
N ASN A 59 -25.88 -4.07 27.55
CA ASN A 59 -24.97 -3.41 28.49
C ASN A 59 -23.57 -3.31 27.89
N VAL A 60 -23.02 -4.37 27.28
CA VAL A 60 -21.74 -4.30 26.54
C VAL A 60 -21.75 -3.21 25.47
N SER A 61 -22.81 -3.12 24.66
CA SER A 61 -22.94 -2.07 23.64
C SER A 61 -22.96 -0.67 24.24
N HIS A 62 -23.65 -0.48 25.37
CA HIS A 62 -23.70 0.79 26.08
C HIS A 62 -22.33 1.18 26.63
N ILE A 63 -21.59 0.22 27.19
CA ILE A 63 -20.21 0.41 27.69
C ILE A 63 -19.29 0.87 26.57
N ILE A 64 -19.31 0.17 25.42
CA ILE A 64 -18.52 0.51 24.24
C ILE A 64 -18.88 1.92 23.76
N SER A 65 -20.16 2.27 23.72
CA SER A 65 -20.59 3.61 23.29
C SER A 65 -20.10 4.71 24.24
N GLN A 66 -20.23 4.52 25.55
CA GLN A 66 -19.74 5.48 26.55
C GLN A 66 -18.22 5.65 26.46
N LEU A 67 -17.49 4.55 26.30
CA LEU A 67 -16.04 4.62 26.19
C LEU A 67 -15.60 5.29 24.88
N ARG A 68 -16.23 4.95 23.75
CA ARG A 68 -15.97 5.60 22.46
C ARG A 68 -16.11 7.12 22.56
N ILE A 69 -17.18 7.61 23.20
CA ILE A 69 -17.38 9.06 23.40
C ILE A 69 -16.26 9.66 24.25
N ALA A 70 -15.88 8.98 25.33
CA ALA A 70 -14.81 9.46 26.20
C ALA A 70 -13.44 9.47 25.50
N LEU A 71 -13.08 8.41 24.78
CA LEU A 71 -11.82 8.33 24.03
C LEU A 71 -11.74 9.36 22.90
N MET A 72 -12.84 9.60 22.18
CA MET A 72 -12.87 10.63 21.13
C MET A 72 -12.63 12.04 21.66
N LYS A 73 -12.98 12.31 22.92
CA LYS A 73 -12.81 13.63 23.52
C LYS A 73 -11.49 13.75 24.28
N ASP A 74 -11.08 12.72 25.01
CA ASP A 74 -9.95 12.81 25.95
C ASP A 74 -8.66 12.24 25.37
N PHE A 75 -8.73 11.27 24.45
CA PHE A 75 -7.56 10.52 23.97
C PHE A 75 -7.19 10.85 22.52
N VAL A 76 -8.16 10.88 21.60
CA VAL A 76 -7.90 11.11 20.17
C VAL A 76 -7.24 12.46 19.89
N PRO A 77 -7.71 13.61 20.42
CA PRO A 77 -7.08 14.92 20.17
C PRO A 77 -5.65 15.03 20.71
N ALA A 78 -5.26 14.12 21.60
CA ALA A 78 -3.92 14.07 22.18
C ALA A 78 -2.97 13.13 21.42
N HIS A 79 -3.41 12.47 20.33
CA HIS A 79 -2.59 11.50 19.61
C HIS A 79 -2.87 11.42 18.10
N LEU A 80 -3.86 12.15 17.57
CA LEU A 80 -4.24 12.11 16.17
C LEU A 80 -4.86 13.45 15.74
N GLY A 81 -4.63 13.82 14.47
CA GLY A 81 -5.12 15.04 13.87
C GLY A 81 -4.01 16.09 13.74
N LEU A 82 -4.12 16.95 12.74
CA LEU A 82 -3.08 17.94 12.42
C LEU A 82 -2.89 18.98 13.54
N HIS A 83 -3.91 19.20 14.37
CA HIS A 83 -3.85 20.11 15.52
C HIS A 83 -3.05 19.55 16.71
N HIS A 84 -2.85 18.22 16.78
CA HIS A 84 -2.16 17.59 17.91
C HIS A 84 -0.64 17.76 17.81
N ILE A 85 -0.09 17.73 16.60
CA ILE A 85 1.35 17.74 16.34
C ILE A 85 1.73 18.96 15.51
N ASP A 86 2.71 19.72 15.97
CA ASP A 86 3.25 20.84 15.21
C ASP A 86 4.21 20.36 14.10
N ARG A 87 4.40 21.20 13.08
CA ARG A 87 5.25 20.89 11.93
C ARG A 87 6.71 20.62 12.31
N VAL A 88 7.24 21.37 13.28
CA VAL A 88 8.65 21.25 13.68
C VAL A 88 8.88 19.89 14.33
N THR A 89 7.95 19.44 15.18
CA THR A 89 7.96 18.10 15.75
C THR A 89 7.81 17.03 14.68
N ALA A 90 6.86 17.18 13.74
CA ALA A 90 6.68 16.22 12.64
C ALA A 90 7.95 16.05 11.79
N ILE A 91 8.64 17.14 11.44
CA ILE A 91 9.89 17.10 10.67
C ILE A 91 11.03 16.50 11.51
N ASN A 92 11.21 16.96 12.75
CA ASN A 92 12.38 16.57 13.53
C ASN A 92 12.29 15.17 14.15
N GLN A 93 11.07 14.66 14.39
CA GLN A 93 10.86 13.39 15.09
C GLN A 93 10.25 12.29 14.21
N HIS A 94 9.59 12.64 13.10
CA HIS A 94 8.83 11.69 12.29
C HIS A 94 9.14 11.73 10.79
N GLN A 95 9.97 12.67 10.34
CA GLN A 95 10.53 12.62 9.00
C GLN A 95 11.87 11.88 9.02
N THR A 96 11.95 10.84 8.20
CA THR A 96 13.16 10.06 8.03
C THR A 96 14.20 10.86 7.24
N THR A 97 15.46 10.71 7.63
CA THR A 97 16.59 11.21 6.83
C THR A 97 16.59 10.57 5.44
N PHE A 98 16.12 9.31 5.35
CA PHE A 98 15.90 8.61 4.10
C PHE A 98 15.03 9.40 3.12
N ALA A 99 13.82 9.80 3.53
CA ALA A 99 12.93 10.58 2.69
C ALA A 99 13.44 12.00 2.45
N THR A 100 14.13 12.59 3.44
CA THR A 100 14.75 13.91 3.32
C THR A 100 15.77 13.92 2.18
N ILE A 101 16.70 12.95 2.15
CA ILE A 101 17.72 12.84 1.11
C ILE A 101 17.10 12.63 -0.28
N LEU A 102 16.07 11.80 -0.38
CA LEU A 102 15.51 11.42 -1.68
C LEU A 102 14.53 12.44 -2.27
N HIS A 103 13.76 13.15 -1.43
CA HIS A 103 12.60 13.91 -1.92
C HIS A 103 12.58 15.38 -1.52
N THR A 104 13.40 15.81 -0.55
CA THR A 104 13.44 17.23 -0.16
C THR A 104 14.59 17.98 -0.82
N LYS A 105 14.37 19.27 -1.06
CA LYS A 105 15.32 20.21 -1.67
C LYS A 105 15.66 21.38 -0.75
N LYS A 106 14.84 21.63 0.27
CA LYS A 106 14.97 22.76 1.19
C LYS A 106 14.95 22.28 2.65
N PRO A 107 15.64 22.98 3.56
CA PRO A 107 15.44 22.77 4.99
C PRO A 107 13.97 22.97 5.37
N GLN A 108 13.48 22.19 6.34
CA GLN A 108 12.12 22.29 6.87
C GLN A 108 10.98 21.98 5.88
N GLN A 109 11.30 21.34 4.74
CA GLN A 109 10.30 20.80 3.82
C GLN A 109 9.78 19.46 4.37
N LEU A 110 8.45 19.34 4.48
CA LEU A 110 7.81 18.14 5.01
C LEU A 110 7.46 17.17 3.86
N CYS A 111 7.73 15.89 4.06
CA CYS A 111 7.27 14.78 3.22
C CYS A 111 6.06 14.10 3.88
N VAL A 112 4.92 14.08 3.19
CA VAL A 112 3.71 13.38 3.61
C VAL A 112 3.38 12.29 2.62
N VAL A 113 3.19 11.07 3.11
CA VAL A 113 2.74 9.93 2.33
C VAL A 113 1.22 9.81 2.45
N VAL A 114 0.53 9.67 1.33
CA VAL A 114 -0.94 9.60 1.29
C VAL A 114 -1.36 8.33 0.58
N ASP A 115 -2.25 7.58 1.21
CA ASP A 115 -2.90 6.43 0.58
C ASP A 115 -4.26 6.16 1.22
N SER A 116 -5.12 5.46 0.49
CA SER A 116 -6.39 5.01 1.01
C SER A 116 -6.36 3.53 1.33
N THR A 117 -7.16 3.11 2.31
CA THR A 117 -7.44 1.70 2.51
C THR A 117 -8.93 1.43 2.55
N TYR A 118 -9.32 0.23 2.15
CA TYR A 118 -10.70 -0.21 2.13
C TYR A 118 -11.04 -1.06 3.35
N LEU A 119 -12.28 -0.90 3.83
CA LEU A 119 -12.90 -1.66 4.90
C LEU A 119 -14.16 -2.33 4.37
N PHE A 120 -14.25 -3.65 4.46
CA PHE A 120 -15.44 -4.38 3.98
C PHE A 120 -16.62 -4.16 4.91
N ILE A 121 -17.80 -3.97 4.33
CA ILE A 121 -19.05 -3.79 5.05
C ILE A 121 -20.10 -4.79 4.59
N GLN A 122 -21.13 -5.01 5.41
CA GLN A 122 -22.28 -5.83 5.00
C GLN A 122 -23.03 -5.18 3.84
N LYS A 123 -23.64 -6.01 2.99
CA LYS A 123 -24.64 -5.55 2.03
C LYS A 123 -25.80 -4.89 2.79
N SER A 124 -26.15 -3.67 2.42
CA SER A 124 -27.31 -2.97 2.99
C SER A 124 -28.60 -3.39 2.31
N SER A 125 -29.71 -3.33 3.04
CA SER A 125 -31.06 -3.42 2.48
C SER A 125 -31.51 -2.11 1.82
N ASP A 126 -30.85 -0.98 2.13
CA ASP A 126 -31.05 0.27 1.41
C ASP A 126 -30.36 0.16 0.04
N ASN A 127 -31.17 0.03 -1.01
CA ASN A 127 -30.71 -0.07 -2.40
C ASN A 127 -29.82 1.10 -2.84
N LYS A 128 -30.07 2.33 -2.35
CA LYS A 128 -29.27 3.51 -2.70
C LYS A 128 -27.89 3.38 -2.07
N PHE A 129 -27.82 3.06 -0.78
CA PHE A 129 -26.55 2.84 -0.09
C PHE A 129 -25.80 1.64 -0.65
N GLN A 130 -26.49 0.52 -0.89
CA GLN A 130 -25.92 -0.70 -1.47
C GLN A 130 -25.19 -0.42 -2.79
N ARG A 131 -25.83 0.29 -3.72
CA ARG A 131 -25.20 0.64 -5.02
C ARG A 131 -23.96 1.50 -4.83
N ARG A 132 -24.00 2.44 -3.88
CA ARG A 132 -22.89 3.38 -3.66
C ARG A 132 -21.71 2.78 -2.88
N SER A 133 -21.96 1.77 -2.07
CA SER A 133 -20.91 1.08 -1.31
C SER A 133 -20.32 -0.12 -2.04
N TYR A 134 -20.82 -0.48 -3.23
CA TYR A 134 -20.27 -1.58 -4.00
C TYR A 134 -19.03 -1.13 -4.78
N SER A 135 -17.91 -1.83 -4.60
CA SER A 135 -16.71 -1.62 -5.40
C SER A 135 -16.69 -2.61 -6.54
N MET A 136 -16.66 -2.10 -7.77
CA MET A 136 -16.49 -2.93 -8.97
C MET A 136 -15.13 -3.64 -8.96
N TYR A 137 -14.09 -2.95 -8.51
CA TYR A 137 -12.73 -3.48 -8.48
C TYR A 137 -12.55 -4.63 -7.47
N LYS A 138 -13.16 -4.54 -6.29
CA LYS A 138 -13.07 -5.58 -5.25
C LYS A 138 -14.25 -6.56 -5.26
N HIS A 139 -15.20 -6.38 -6.19
CA HIS A 139 -16.45 -7.14 -6.29
C HIS A 139 -17.23 -7.29 -4.97
N ARG A 140 -17.11 -6.32 -4.05
CA ARG A 140 -17.64 -6.40 -2.69
C ARG A 140 -18.05 -5.02 -2.17
N HIS A 141 -18.93 -5.01 -1.16
CA HIS A 141 -19.30 -3.79 -0.47
C HIS A 141 -18.19 -3.32 0.47
N LEU A 142 -17.76 -2.07 0.33
CA LEU A 142 -16.70 -1.47 1.14
C LEU A 142 -16.90 0.04 1.31
N VAL A 143 -16.20 0.58 2.29
CA VAL A 143 -15.90 2.01 2.42
C VAL A 143 -14.40 2.21 2.38
N LYS A 144 -13.97 3.43 2.05
CA LYS A 144 -12.56 3.82 2.01
C LYS A 144 -12.24 4.80 3.12
N THR A 145 -11.03 4.76 3.63
CA THR A 145 -10.50 5.78 4.54
C THR A 145 -9.17 6.25 3.98
N MET A 146 -8.96 7.56 3.93
CA MET A 146 -7.73 8.19 3.45
C MET A 146 -6.82 8.43 4.64
N ILE A 147 -5.57 7.97 4.59
CA ILE A 147 -4.61 8.09 5.69
C ILE A 147 -3.43 8.93 5.21
N LEU A 148 -3.08 9.94 6.00
CA LEU A 148 -1.90 10.76 5.80
C LEU A 148 -0.88 10.42 6.89
N THR A 149 0.34 10.09 6.47
CA THR A 149 1.41 9.73 7.40
C THR A 149 2.67 10.51 7.10
N THR A 150 3.50 10.68 8.11
CA THR A 150 4.91 11.00 7.93
C THR A 150 5.65 9.79 7.36
N THR A 151 6.95 9.96 7.10
CA THR A 151 7.78 8.94 6.45
C THR A 151 8.35 7.86 7.39
N ASP A 152 8.05 7.92 8.69
CA ASP A 152 8.32 6.82 9.65
C ASP A 152 7.05 6.02 10.02
N GLY A 153 5.89 6.46 9.52
CA GLY A 153 4.58 5.85 9.76
C GLY A 153 3.78 6.50 10.90
N TYR A 154 4.19 7.67 11.42
CA TYR A 154 3.32 8.44 12.31
C TYR A 154 2.09 8.93 11.54
N ILE A 155 0.90 8.63 12.06
CA ILE A 155 -0.36 8.97 11.41
C ILE A 155 -0.71 10.42 11.75
N LEU A 156 -0.68 11.30 10.75
CA LEU A 156 -0.99 12.72 10.93
C LEU A 156 -2.51 12.92 11.07
N CYS A 157 -3.27 12.40 10.12
CA CYS A 157 -4.72 12.43 10.15
C CYS A 157 -5.33 11.31 9.31
N VAL A 158 -6.61 11.08 9.54
CA VAL A 158 -7.43 10.14 8.78
C VAL A 158 -8.70 10.85 8.33
N MET A 159 -9.11 10.62 7.09
CA MET A 159 -10.31 11.22 6.51
C MET A 159 -11.26 10.14 6.00
N GLY A 160 -12.55 10.41 6.10
CA GLY A 160 -13.62 9.49 5.75
C GLY A 160 -14.41 8.95 6.96
N PRO A 161 -15.09 7.81 6.84
CA PRO A 161 -15.08 6.90 5.69
C PRO A 161 -15.86 7.44 4.48
N PHE A 162 -15.34 7.16 3.28
CA PHE A 162 -15.94 7.48 1.99
C PHE A 162 -16.58 6.24 1.35
N LEU A 163 -17.60 6.45 0.52
CA LEU A 163 -18.22 5.38 -0.26
C LEU A 163 -17.30 4.94 -1.41
N SER A 164 -17.60 3.80 -2.04
CA SER A 164 -16.76 3.22 -3.10
C SER A 164 -17.35 3.36 -4.50
N ASP A 165 -18.29 4.28 -4.68
CA ASP A 165 -18.90 4.55 -5.97
C ASP A 165 -17.88 5.17 -6.95
N TYR A 166 -18.22 5.20 -8.24
CA TYR A 166 -17.34 5.69 -9.30
C TYR A 166 -16.86 7.14 -9.11
N LYS A 167 -17.55 7.94 -8.28
CA LYS A 167 -17.14 9.32 -7.96
C LYS A 167 -16.07 9.38 -6.87
N ASN A 168 -15.87 8.28 -6.14
CA ASN A 168 -15.00 8.19 -4.97
C ASN A 168 -13.80 7.26 -5.25
N ASN A 169 -13.08 7.53 -6.33
CA ASN A 169 -11.71 7.03 -6.49
C ASN A 169 -10.74 7.82 -5.59
N ASP A 170 -9.54 7.29 -5.39
CA ASP A 170 -8.62 7.80 -4.37
C ASP A 170 -8.15 9.23 -4.70
N ALA A 171 -7.88 9.49 -5.99
CA ALA A 171 -7.58 10.83 -6.49
C ALA A 171 -8.70 11.84 -6.19
N SER A 172 -9.95 11.46 -6.46
CA SER A 172 -11.13 12.34 -6.29
C SER A 172 -11.44 12.60 -4.82
N ILE A 173 -11.31 11.57 -3.97
CA ILE A 173 -11.45 11.70 -2.52
C ILE A 173 -10.40 12.68 -2.00
N PHE A 174 -9.12 12.44 -2.31
CA PHE A 174 -8.04 13.28 -1.80
C PHE A 174 -8.15 14.73 -2.30
N LYS A 175 -8.47 14.90 -3.58
CA LYS A 175 -8.76 16.21 -4.16
C LYS A 175 -9.87 16.92 -3.37
N HIS A 176 -11.00 16.27 -3.14
CA HIS A 176 -12.11 16.83 -2.35
C HIS A 176 -11.67 17.25 -0.95
N CYS A 177 -10.92 16.38 -0.25
CA CYS A 177 -10.44 16.65 1.09
C CYS A 177 -9.59 17.93 1.14
N VAL A 178 -8.63 18.07 0.22
CA VAL A 178 -7.75 19.23 0.13
C VAL A 178 -8.52 20.50 -0.21
N TYR A 179 -9.41 20.47 -1.22
CA TYR A 179 -10.20 21.65 -1.61
C TYR A 179 -11.10 22.17 -0.49
N ASN A 180 -11.67 21.28 0.31
CA ASN A 180 -12.54 21.65 1.42
C ASN A 180 -11.76 21.95 2.71
N ASN A 181 -10.42 21.95 2.66
CA ASN A 181 -9.55 22.11 3.82
C ASN A 181 -9.93 21.16 4.96
N GLU A 182 -10.25 19.90 4.64
CA GLU A 182 -10.57 18.89 5.64
C GLU A 182 -9.39 18.71 6.60
N GLN A 183 -9.68 18.58 7.90
CA GLN A 183 -8.68 18.50 8.97
C GLN A 183 -7.72 19.70 9.05
N ASP A 184 -8.05 20.82 8.41
CA ASP A 184 -7.22 22.02 8.32
C ASP A 184 -5.89 21.82 7.56
N ILE A 185 -5.91 20.90 6.58
CA ILE A 185 -4.73 20.47 5.83
C ILE A 185 -3.99 21.60 5.10
N LEU A 186 -4.69 22.58 4.54
CA LEU A 186 -4.09 23.70 3.80
C LEU A 186 -3.43 24.73 4.72
N ASN A 187 -3.83 24.79 5.99
CA ASN A 187 -3.19 25.65 6.98
C ASN A 187 -2.02 24.96 7.66
N TRP A 188 -2.05 23.63 7.76
CA TRP A 188 -0.99 22.85 8.37
C TRP A 188 0.12 22.47 7.39
N LEU A 189 -0.18 22.16 6.12
CA LEU A 189 0.81 21.97 5.07
C LEU A 189 1.21 23.32 4.47
N HIS A 190 2.49 23.44 4.11
CA HIS A 190 3.03 24.67 3.52
C HIS A 190 3.30 24.47 2.03
N ASP A 191 3.36 25.59 1.31
CA ASP A 191 3.91 25.64 -0.05
C ASP A 191 5.27 24.93 -0.10
N ASP A 192 5.51 24.24 -1.20
CA ASP A 192 6.64 23.35 -1.45
C ASP A 192 6.69 22.04 -0.66
N ASP A 193 5.80 21.75 0.32
CA ASP A 193 5.78 20.43 0.94
C ASP A 193 5.58 19.31 -0.10
N VAL A 194 6.16 18.13 0.16
CA VAL A 194 6.18 17.01 -0.78
C VAL A 194 5.09 16.01 -0.42
N LEU A 195 4.17 15.78 -1.36
CA LEU A 195 3.20 14.70 -1.29
C LEU A 195 3.73 13.49 -2.05
N ILE A 196 3.93 12.39 -1.33
CA ILE A 196 4.33 11.09 -1.89
C ILE A 196 3.06 10.28 -2.14
N LEU A 197 2.75 10.06 -3.43
CA LEU A 197 1.49 9.48 -3.89
C LEU A 197 1.73 8.23 -4.74
N ASP A 198 0.74 7.33 -4.76
CA ASP A 198 0.68 6.27 -5.76
C ASP A 198 0.18 6.77 -7.13
N ARG A 199 0.44 6.00 -8.18
CA ARG A 199 -0.05 6.22 -9.54
C ARG A 199 -1.57 6.38 -9.61
N GLY A 200 -2.34 5.77 -8.71
CA GLY A 200 -3.79 5.96 -8.62
C GLY A 200 -4.25 7.40 -8.37
N PHE A 201 -3.33 8.30 -8.00
CA PHE A 201 -3.61 9.73 -7.74
C PHE A 201 -3.38 10.64 -8.95
N ARG A 202 -3.13 10.09 -10.16
CA ARG A 202 -2.81 10.84 -11.39
C ARG A 202 -3.66 12.11 -11.58
N ASP A 203 -4.98 11.99 -11.42
CA ASP A 203 -5.93 13.06 -11.73
C ASP A 203 -5.92 14.22 -10.73
N THR A 204 -5.25 14.07 -9.58
CA THR A 204 -5.16 15.13 -8.56
C THR A 204 -3.92 16.01 -8.70
N ILE A 205 -2.90 15.59 -9.47
CA ILE A 205 -1.58 16.24 -9.53
C ILE A 205 -1.68 17.73 -9.86
N ARG A 206 -2.47 18.07 -10.90
CA ARG A 206 -2.64 19.46 -11.32
C ARG A 206 -3.26 20.32 -10.22
N ALA A 207 -4.23 19.77 -9.49
CA ALA A 207 -4.87 20.47 -8.40
C ALA A 207 -3.90 20.68 -7.22
N MET A 208 -3.16 19.65 -6.82
CA MET A 208 -2.20 19.76 -5.71
C MET A 208 -1.09 20.78 -6.01
N LYS A 209 -0.59 20.82 -7.26
CA LYS A 209 0.39 21.83 -7.68
C LYS A 209 -0.16 23.26 -7.65
N GLN A 210 -1.47 23.45 -7.83
CA GLN A 210 -2.10 24.78 -7.69
C GLN A 210 -2.08 25.27 -6.24
N PHE A 211 -2.06 24.35 -5.27
CA PHE A 211 -1.88 24.64 -3.84
C PHE A 211 -0.39 24.71 -3.42
N GLY A 212 0.55 24.76 -4.37
CA GLY A 212 1.98 24.90 -4.07
C GLY A 212 2.70 23.60 -3.70
N PHE A 213 2.01 22.45 -3.65
CA PHE A 213 2.64 21.18 -3.26
C PHE A 213 3.52 20.59 -4.37
N GLN A 214 4.66 20.00 -3.94
CA GLN A 214 5.50 19.17 -4.78
C GLN A 214 4.96 17.74 -4.78
N ILE A 215 4.94 17.07 -5.93
CA ILE A 215 4.42 15.70 -6.04
C ILE A 215 5.55 14.74 -6.39
N ALA A 216 5.71 13.71 -5.55
CA ALA A 216 6.56 12.55 -5.79
C ALA A 216 5.66 11.33 -6.05
N MET A 217 5.51 10.95 -7.32
CA MET A 217 4.67 9.84 -7.74
C MET A 217 5.37 9.05 -8.86
N PRO A 218 5.26 7.70 -8.90
CA PRO A 218 5.92 6.92 -9.93
C PRO A 218 5.45 7.31 -11.34
N SER A 219 6.39 7.28 -12.28
CA SER A 219 6.18 7.60 -13.69
C SER A 219 5.25 6.61 -14.38
N PHE A 220 4.61 7.05 -15.46
CA PHE A 220 3.78 6.21 -16.31
C PHE A 220 4.50 5.87 -17.62
N LEU A 221 4.18 4.70 -18.16
CA LEU A 221 4.69 4.28 -19.46
C LEU A 221 4.12 5.12 -20.60
N ASN A 222 2.88 5.63 -20.48
CA ASN A 222 2.22 6.49 -21.47
C ASN A 222 2.27 5.88 -22.89
N GLY A 223 1.85 4.61 -23.01
CA GLY A 223 1.89 3.87 -24.28
C GLY A 223 3.27 3.37 -24.71
N ARG A 224 4.35 3.68 -23.97
CA ARG A 224 5.67 3.07 -24.20
C ARG A 224 5.71 1.64 -23.66
N LYS A 225 6.48 0.76 -24.32
CA LYS A 225 6.71 -0.60 -23.81
C LYS A 225 7.61 -0.63 -22.56
N GLN A 226 8.42 0.42 -22.36
CA GLN A 226 9.45 0.51 -21.32
C GLN A 226 9.62 1.95 -20.84
N PHE A 227 10.11 2.11 -19.60
CA PHE A 227 10.50 3.39 -19.03
C PHE A 227 11.77 3.94 -19.70
N SER A 228 12.07 5.22 -19.50
CA SER A 228 13.36 5.81 -19.86
C SER A 228 14.49 5.27 -18.98
N LEU A 229 15.73 5.68 -19.22
CA LEU A 229 16.88 5.28 -18.39
C LEU A 229 16.78 5.78 -16.93
N GLU A 230 16.11 6.91 -16.72
CA GLU A 230 16.12 7.63 -15.43
C GLU A 230 14.86 7.37 -14.58
N GLU A 231 13.71 7.21 -15.24
CA GLU A 231 12.41 6.95 -14.59
C GLU A 231 12.40 5.73 -13.66
N PRO A 232 13.03 4.59 -14.01
CA PRO A 232 13.16 3.40 -13.16
C PRO A 232 13.67 3.72 -11.75
N ASN A 233 14.84 4.34 -11.70
CA ASN A 233 15.53 4.63 -10.45
C ASN A 233 14.75 5.64 -9.60
N LEU A 234 14.16 6.66 -10.23
CA LEU A 234 13.29 7.63 -9.54
C LEU A 234 12.05 6.95 -8.96
N ASN A 235 11.41 6.06 -9.72
CA ASN A 235 10.24 5.32 -9.26
C ASN A 235 10.58 4.51 -8.00
N ARG A 236 11.77 3.88 -7.93
CA ARG A 236 12.20 3.14 -6.75
C ARG A 236 12.34 4.03 -5.52
N CYS A 237 12.96 5.21 -5.66
CA CYS A 237 13.07 6.18 -4.58
C CYS A 237 11.69 6.59 -4.02
N ILE A 238 10.69 6.70 -4.89
CA ILE A 238 9.31 7.00 -4.49
C ILE A 238 8.66 5.80 -3.81
N THR A 239 8.71 4.61 -4.42
CA THR A 239 8.08 3.41 -3.86
C THR A 239 8.67 3.01 -2.52
N LYS A 240 9.98 3.20 -2.33
CA LYS A 240 10.68 2.84 -1.08
C LYS A 240 10.16 3.64 0.12
N VAL A 241 9.85 4.93 -0.08
CA VAL A 241 9.26 5.76 0.98
C VAL A 241 7.75 5.50 1.09
N ARG A 242 7.07 5.32 -0.05
CA ARG A 242 5.62 5.07 -0.09
C ARG A 242 5.21 3.85 0.74
N TRP A 243 6.00 2.78 0.74
CA TRP A 243 5.73 1.53 1.50
C TRP A 243 5.29 1.76 2.96
N ILE A 244 5.75 2.85 3.59
CA ILE A 244 5.39 3.22 4.96
C ILE A 244 3.87 3.31 5.16
N VAL A 245 3.14 3.91 4.22
CA VAL A 245 1.68 4.04 4.35
C VAL A 245 0.98 2.68 4.16
N GLU A 246 1.55 1.79 3.35
CA GLU A 246 1.04 0.42 3.20
C GLU A 246 1.22 -0.37 4.49
N SER A 247 2.36 -0.19 5.16
CA SER A 247 2.63 -0.78 6.47
C SER A 247 1.64 -0.25 7.51
N VAL A 248 1.34 1.05 7.52
CA VAL A 248 0.31 1.66 8.38
C VAL A 248 -1.09 1.09 8.07
N ASN A 249 -1.46 0.98 6.80
CA ASN A 249 -2.70 0.37 6.34
C ASN A 249 -2.82 -1.10 6.84
N ALA A 250 -1.72 -1.85 6.76
CA ALA A 250 -1.64 -3.20 7.29
C ALA A 250 -1.76 -3.24 8.82
N GLN A 251 -1.14 -2.30 9.54
CA GLN A 251 -1.26 -2.17 10.99
C GLN A 251 -2.71 -1.90 11.42
N LEU A 252 -3.43 -1.02 10.72
CA LEU A 252 -4.86 -0.81 10.95
C LEU A 252 -5.63 -2.13 10.78
N LYS A 253 -5.35 -2.88 9.71
CA LYS A 253 -5.98 -4.18 9.44
C LYS A 253 -5.57 -5.31 10.39
N LYS A 254 -4.51 -5.15 11.21
CA LYS A 254 -4.22 -6.10 12.31
C LYS A 254 -5.29 -6.07 13.40
N TRP A 255 -6.02 -4.96 13.54
CA TRP A 255 -7.20 -4.89 14.39
C TRP A 255 -8.34 -5.66 13.72
N LYS A 256 -8.67 -6.83 14.27
CA LYS A 256 -9.57 -7.80 13.62
C LYS A 256 -10.94 -7.23 13.30
N TYR A 257 -11.38 -6.18 13.98
CA TYR A 257 -12.60 -5.47 13.61
C TYR A 257 -12.58 -4.94 12.16
N PHE A 258 -11.44 -4.40 11.71
CA PHE A 258 -11.27 -3.83 10.36
C PHE A 258 -10.91 -4.86 9.28
N SER A 259 -10.39 -6.02 9.65
CA SER A 259 -10.13 -7.11 8.70
C SER A 259 -11.38 -7.92 8.36
N GLN A 260 -12.46 -7.78 9.14
CA GLN A 260 -13.72 -8.50 8.96
C GLN A 260 -14.75 -7.66 8.20
N THR A 261 -15.85 -8.29 7.82
CA THR A 261 -17.00 -7.58 7.26
C THR A 261 -17.75 -6.84 8.37
N ILE A 262 -17.69 -5.51 8.36
CA ILE A 262 -18.25 -4.63 9.38
C ILE A 262 -19.79 -4.62 9.29
N PRO A 263 -20.51 -4.81 10.42
CA PRO A 263 -21.97 -4.76 10.41
C PRO A 263 -22.53 -3.38 10.08
N ASN A 264 -23.64 -3.32 9.33
CA ASN A 264 -24.30 -2.06 8.96
C ASN A 264 -24.67 -1.20 10.18
N SER A 265 -25.04 -1.84 11.29
CA SER A 265 -25.40 -1.17 12.55
C SER A 265 -24.25 -0.42 13.21
N SER A 266 -23.00 -0.67 12.81
CA SER A 266 -21.82 0.00 13.37
C SER A 266 -21.29 1.14 12.50
N LEU A 267 -21.84 1.33 11.29
CA LEU A 267 -21.28 2.28 10.31
C LEU A 267 -21.35 3.74 10.78
N CYS A 268 -22.37 4.11 11.55
CA CYS A 268 -22.49 5.45 12.14
C CYS A 268 -21.41 5.77 13.20
N PHE A 269 -20.66 4.77 13.65
CA PHE A 269 -19.56 4.93 14.61
C PHE A 269 -18.19 4.60 14.01
N LEU A 270 -18.16 4.27 12.71
CA LEU A 270 -16.97 3.71 12.08
C LEU A 270 -15.81 4.72 12.04
N SER A 271 -16.08 5.99 11.74
CA SER A 271 -15.07 7.06 11.79
C SER A 271 -14.40 7.10 13.17
N ASN A 272 -15.20 7.15 14.25
CA ASN A 272 -14.66 7.17 15.61
C ASN A 272 -13.82 5.93 15.93
N TYR A 273 -14.22 4.75 15.46
CA TYR A 273 -13.42 3.53 15.67
C TYR A 273 -12.09 3.58 14.93
N ILE A 274 -12.07 4.12 13.72
CA ILE A 274 -10.84 4.34 12.95
C ILE A 274 -9.95 5.34 13.69
N ASP A 275 -10.47 6.50 14.06
CA ASP A 275 -9.72 7.56 14.76
C ASP A 275 -9.13 7.07 16.08
N ILE A 276 -9.94 6.41 16.91
CA ILE A 276 -9.46 5.80 18.16
C ILE A 276 -8.34 4.79 17.88
N THR A 277 -8.48 3.97 16.84
CA THR A 277 -7.48 2.95 16.53
C THR A 277 -6.18 3.56 16.01
N CYS A 278 -6.26 4.57 15.14
CA CYS A 278 -5.10 5.31 14.66
C CYS A 278 -4.40 6.07 15.78
N ALA A 279 -5.15 6.69 16.70
CA ALA A 279 -4.60 7.29 17.92
C ALA A 279 -3.88 6.25 18.79
N LEU A 280 -4.44 5.04 18.95
CA LEU A 280 -3.81 3.94 19.70
C LEU A 280 -2.54 3.42 19.00
N ILE A 281 -2.53 3.40 17.66
CA ILE A 281 -1.33 3.07 16.87
C ILE A 281 -0.26 4.15 17.08
N ASN A 282 -0.63 5.43 17.10
CA ASN A 282 0.31 6.51 17.38
C ASN A 282 0.86 6.48 18.80
N ALA A 283 0.02 6.24 19.81
CA ALA A 283 0.46 6.25 21.20
C ALA A 283 1.30 5.01 21.57
N TYR A 284 0.93 3.84 21.06
CA TYR A 284 1.43 2.55 21.59
C TYR A 284 1.88 1.56 20.52
N GLY A 285 1.66 1.86 19.24
CA GLY A 285 2.06 0.99 18.13
C GLY A 285 3.57 1.01 17.90
N SER A 286 4.07 -0.07 17.29
CA SER A 286 5.45 -0.11 16.81
C SER A 286 5.57 0.72 15.54
N ARG A 287 6.55 1.62 15.49
CA ARG A 287 6.86 2.39 14.29
C ARG A 287 7.40 1.49 13.18
N CYS A 288 7.13 1.88 11.93
CA CYS A 288 7.62 1.18 10.75
C CYS A 288 9.14 1.35 10.62
N VAL A 289 9.66 2.50 11.08
CA VAL A 289 11.10 2.80 11.16
C VAL A 289 11.48 3.01 12.62
N GLN A 290 12.50 2.29 13.10
CA GLN A 290 12.93 2.35 14.50
C GLN A 290 13.60 3.69 14.87
N HIS A 291 14.44 4.22 13.98
CA HIS A 291 15.10 5.52 14.13
C HIS A 291 15.02 6.31 12.82
N ILE A 292 14.73 7.60 12.91
CA ILE A 292 14.57 8.46 11.71
C ILE A 292 15.83 8.52 10.82
N HIS A 293 17.01 8.24 11.39
CA HIS A 293 18.28 8.20 10.66
C HIS A 293 18.62 6.81 10.07
N SER A 294 17.81 5.78 10.34
CA SER A 294 18.00 4.45 9.76
C SER A 294 17.94 4.52 8.22
N GLY A 295 18.88 3.84 7.56
CA GLY A 295 18.96 3.79 6.09
C GLY A 295 19.56 5.03 5.42
N THR A 296 20.15 5.98 6.17
CA THR A 296 20.77 7.19 5.59
C THR A 296 21.83 6.88 4.52
N GLU A 297 22.70 5.91 4.79
CA GLU A 297 23.73 5.49 3.83
C GLU A 297 23.09 4.91 2.55
N MET A 298 22.09 4.05 2.73
CA MET A 298 21.33 3.49 1.62
C MET A 298 20.63 4.57 0.78
N ALA A 299 20.00 5.58 1.41
CA ALA A 299 19.39 6.69 0.68
C ALA A 299 20.41 7.47 -0.16
N THR A 300 21.61 7.69 0.40
CA THR A 300 22.71 8.36 -0.31
C THR A 300 23.18 7.55 -1.51
N GLN A 301 23.38 6.24 -1.33
CA GLN A 301 23.75 5.33 -2.41
C GLN A 301 22.65 5.24 -3.48
N MET A 302 21.38 5.22 -3.07
CA MET A 302 20.25 5.21 -4.00
C MET A 302 20.21 6.49 -4.84
N LEU A 303 20.41 7.65 -4.22
CA LEU A 303 20.45 8.93 -4.93
C LEU A 303 21.62 8.99 -5.93
N GLN A 304 22.80 8.49 -5.55
CA GLN A 304 23.95 8.38 -6.45
C GLN A 304 23.64 7.45 -7.63
N LYS A 305 23.04 6.28 -7.37
CA LYS A 305 22.65 5.33 -8.43
C LYS A 305 21.58 5.90 -9.36
N CYS A 306 20.67 6.75 -8.88
CA CYS A 306 19.71 7.45 -9.73
C CYS A 306 20.39 8.32 -10.80
N GLN A 307 21.61 8.79 -10.54
CA GLN A 307 22.37 9.66 -11.44
C GLN A 307 23.29 8.88 -12.39
N THR A 308 23.41 7.56 -12.22
CA THR A 308 24.29 6.71 -13.03
C THR A 308 23.48 5.78 -13.93
N THR A 309 23.90 5.64 -15.18
CA THR A 309 23.27 4.71 -16.13
C THR A 309 23.70 3.27 -15.86
N ASN A 310 22.76 2.33 -15.96
CA ASN A 310 23.01 0.89 -15.79
C ASN A 310 24.07 0.39 -16.79
N PRO A 311 25.24 -0.08 -16.32
CA PRO A 311 26.33 -0.50 -17.18
C PRO A 311 26.01 -1.80 -17.95
N VAL A 312 25.19 -2.68 -17.38
CA VAL A 312 24.74 -3.92 -18.05
C VAL A 312 23.80 -3.56 -19.20
N LEU A 313 22.91 -2.58 -19.01
CA LEU A 313 22.07 -2.07 -20.07
C LEU A 313 22.89 -1.43 -21.20
N LEU A 314 23.88 -0.59 -20.87
CA LEU A 314 24.77 0.00 -21.89
C LEU A 314 25.51 -1.07 -22.70
N CYS A 315 26.03 -2.10 -22.02
CA CYS A 315 26.68 -3.24 -22.67
C CYS A 315 25.70 -3.99 -23.61
N LEU A 316 24.46 -4.23 -23.16
CA LEU A 316 23.45 -4.89 -23.99
C LEU A 316 23.02 -4.05 -25.19
N LEU A 317 22.93 -2.73 -25.07
CA LEU A 317 22.63 -1.84 -26.19
C LEU A 317 23.75 -1.88 -27.24
N GLN A 318 25.02 -1.84 -26.82
CA GLN A 318 26.18 -2.00 -27.72
C GLN A 318 26.17 -3.37 -28.42
N LEU A 319 25.75 -4.42 -27.73
CA LEU A 319 25.63 -5.77 -28.32
C LEU A 319 24.51 -5.87 -29.36
N LEU A 320 23.41 -5.13 -29.17
CA LEU A 320 22.32 -5.06 -30.15
C LEU A 320 22.74 -4.28 -31.40
N GLU A 321 23.51 -3.19 -31.24
CA GLU A 321 24.01 -2.37 -32.35
C GLU A 321 25.01 -3.11 -33.24
N THR A 322 25.80 -4.03 -32.65
CA THR A 322 26.85 -4.78 -33.36
C THR A 322 26.33 -5.99 -34.15
N LYS A 323 25.01 -6.25 -34.17
CA LYS A 323 24.37 -7.40 -34.89
C LYS A 323 25.04 -8.76 -34.61
N LEU A 324 25.58 -8.97 -33.41
CA LEU A 324 26.10 -10.27 -32.99
C LEU A 324 24.92 -11.21 -32.64
N GLU A 325 24.21 -11.66 -33.68
CA GLU A 325 23.08 -12.61 -33.62
C GLU A 325 23.49 -14.06 -33.30
N HIS A 326 24.62 -14.28 -32.65
CA HIS A 326 25.10 -15.64 -32.36
C HIS A 326 25.26 -15.87 -30.86
N LEU A 327 24.14 -15.75 -30.14
CA LEU A 327 24.01 -16.35 -28.81
C LEU A 327 23.93 -17.87 -29.00
N THR A 328 25.03 -18.57 -28.76
CA THR A 328 25.02 -20.03 -28.74
C THR A 328 24.09 -20.49 -27.62
N GLN A 329 22.95 -21.05 -28.00
CA GLN A 329 22.08 -21.80 -27.10
C GLN A 329 22.88 -23.00 -26.58
N SER A 330 23.40 -22.91 -25.37
CA SER A 330 23.67 -24.09 -24.56
C SER A 330 22.52 -24.17 -23.57
N PRO A 331 21.39 -24.82 -23.93
CA PRO A 331 20.26 -24.88 -23.04
C PRO A 331 20.63 -25.79 -21.87
N LEU A 332 20.95 -25.18 -20.73
CA LEU A 332 20.85 -25.85 -19.46
C LEU A 332 19.34 -25.93 -19.16
N VAL A 333 18.70 -26.95 -19.74
CA VAL A 333 17.31 -27.27 -19.43
C VAL A 333 17.30 -27.97 -18.08
N ASP A 334 16.95 -27.24 -17.03
CA ASP A 334 16.50 -27.87 -15.78
C ASP A 334 15.01 -28.19 -15.99
N ASN A 335 14.67 -29.47 -16.18
CA ASN A 335 13.33 -29.96 -16.52
C ASN A 335 12.26 -29.57 -15.48
N ASP A 336 12.65 -29.14 -14.29
CA ASP A 336 11.76 -28.71 -13.22
C ASP A 336 11.46 -27.18 -13.23
N MET A 337 12.19 -26.38 -14.00
CA MET A 337 12.10 -24.91 -13.97
C MET A 337 11.49 -24.33 -15.26
N LYS A 338 10.65 -23.28 -15.10
CA LYS A 338 9.96 -22.59 -16.20
C LYS A 338 10.82 -21.56 -16.97
N PHE A 339 12.15 -21.69 -16.98
CA PHE A 339 13.02 -20.74 -17.69
C PHE A 339 14.29 -21.39 -18.25
N ILE A 340 14.79 -20.83 -19.37
CA ILE A 340 15.96 -21.34 -20.08
C ILE A 340 17.16 -20.43 -19.78
N ILE A 341 18.29 -21.00 -19.34
CA ILE A 341 19.55 -20.27 -19.14
C ILE A 341 20.37 -20.28 -20.43
N GLU A 342 20.84 -19.10 -20.84
CA GLU A 342 21.63 -18.86 -22.04
C GLU A 342 22.97 -18.21 -21.63
N LEU A 343 24.07 -18.68 -22.19
CA LEU A 343 25.39 -18.04 -22.05
C LEU A 343 25.59 -17.05 -23.19
N CYS A 344 26.06 -15.84 -22.89
CA CYS A 344 26.38 -14.86 -23.91
C CYS A 344 27.70 -15.24 -24.59
N ALA A 345 27.63 -15.64 -25.87
CA ALA A 345 28.84 -15.88 -26.66
C ALA A 345 29.73 -14.63 -26.64
N GLN A 346 31.04 -14.82 -26.47
CA GLN A 346 32.06 -13.76 -26.39
C GLN A 346 32.02 -12.88 -25.12
N HIS A 347 31.04 -13.09 -24.23
CA HIS A 347 30.95 -12.40 -22.94
C HIS A 347 30.95 -13.42 -21.79
N ASN A 348 32.15 -13.78 -21.35
CA ASN A 348 32.34 -14.76 -20.28
C ASN A 348 31.94 -14.23 -18.88
N ASP A 349 31.59 -12.94 -18.79
CA ASP A 349 31.14 -12.24 -17.59
C ASP A 349 29.61 -12.03 -17.55
N LEU A 350 28.85 -12.54 -18.54
CA LEU A 350 27.39 -12.38 -18.62
C LEU A 350 26.66 -13.73 -18.67
N VAL A 351 25.58 -13.82 -17.89
CA VAL A 351 24.62 -14.94 -17.93
C VAL A 351 23.21 -14.41 -18.15
N ARG A 352 22.43 -15.09 -19.00
CA ARG A 352 21.04 -14.71 -19.32
C ARG A 352 20.08 -15.83 -18.98
N ALA A 353 18.84 -15.47 -18.64
CA ALA A 353 17.74 -16.41 -18.52
C ALA A 353 16.46 -15.84 -19.12
N ARG A 354 15.74 -16.68 -19.86
CA ARG A 354 14.46 -16.37 -20.51
C ARG A 354 13.31 -16.96 -19.71
N PHE A 355 12.45 -16.09 -19.19
CA PHE A 355 11.25 -16.41 -18.43
C PHE A 355 10.01 -16.20 -19.30
N GLU A 356 9.10 -17.17 -19.29
CA GLU A 356 7.75 -16.97 -19.83
C GLU A 356 6.88 -16.18 -18.85
N SER A 357 6.14 -15.20 -19.35
CA SER A 357 5.18 -14.44 -18.53
C SER A 357 4.09 -15.37 -18.02
N ARG A 358 3.77 -15.25 -16.72
CA ARG A 358 2.65 -15.96 -16.09
C ARG A 358 1.29 -15.35 -16.42
N HIS A 359 1.26 -14.13 -16.95
CA HIS A 359 0.05 -13.32 -17.13
C HIS A 359 -0.37 -13.18 -18.60
N CYS A 360 0.56 -13.40 -19.54
CA CYS A 360 0.29 -13.30 -20.97
C CYS A 360 0.97 -14.46 -21.70
N ASN A 361 0.17 -15.28 -22.38
CA ASN A 361 0.69 -16.21 -23.36
C ASN A 361 1.43 -15.40 -24.44
N ASN A 362 2.69 -15.75 -24.73
CA ASN A 362 3.55 -15.14 -25.75
C ASN A 362 4.41 -13.91 -25.35
N LYS A 363 4.50 -13.55 -24.05
CA LYS A 363 5.43 -12.51 -23.56
C LYS A 363 6.60 -13.17 -22.83
N ASN A 364 7.84 -12.92 -23.28
CA ASN A 364 9.05 -13.42 -22.64
C ASN A 364 9.84 -12.29 -21.98
N HIS A 365 10.34 -12.53 -20.77
CA HIS A 365 11.25 -11.64 -20.07
C HIS A 365 12.64 -12.26 -20.02
N ILE A 366 13.62 -11.52 -20.51
CA ILE A 366 15.03 -11.90 -20.43
C ILE A 366 15.68 -11.15 -19.27
N ALA A 367 16.17 -11.90 -18.29
CA ALA A 367 17.05 -11.40 -17.23
C ALA A 367 18.51 -11.65 -17.62
N THR A 368 19.40 -10.73 -17.28
CA THR A 368 20.83 -10.75 -17.55
C THR A 368 21.55 -10.36 -16.27
N VAL A 369 22.59 -11.11 -15.90
CA VAL A 369 23.43 -10.82 -14.73
C VAL A 369 24.87 -10.74 -15.20
N GLN A 370 25.56 -9.67 -14.78
CA GLN A 370 27.00 -9.51 -14.97
C GLN A 370 27.73 -9.90 -13.70
N PHE A 371 28.74 -10.76 -13.85
CA PHE A 371 29.49 -11.31 -12.73
C PHE A 371 31.00 -11.26 -12.94
N LYS A 372 31.73 -11.27 -11.82
CA LYS A 372 33.19 -11.37 -11.77
C LYS A 372 33.56 -12.59 -10.94
N LEU A 373 34.33 -13.48 -11.54
CA LEU A 373 34.85 -14.65 -10.83
C LEU A 373 35.93 -14.20 -9.83
N TYR A 374 36.02 -14.94 -8.72
CA TYR A 374 37.08 -14.79 -7.72
C TYR A 374 37.11 -13.45 -6.98
N THR A 375 35.96 -12.78 -6.84
CA THR A 375 35.80 -11.56 -6.04
C THR A 375 34.84 -11.78 -4.88
N GLU A 376 35.03 -11.07 -3.76
CA GLU A 376 34.14 -11.14 -2.58
C GLU A 376 32.68 -10.76 -2.89
N SER A 377 32.47 -9.87 -3.86
CA SER A 377 31.15 -9.50 -4.39
C SER A 377 31.06 -9.87 -5.87
N PRO A 378 30.71 -11.13 -6.20
CA PRO A 378 30.79 -11.65 -7.56
C PRO A 378 29.74 -11.06 -8.51
N ILE A 379 28.64 -10.50 -8.02
CA ILE A 379 27.62 -9.88 -8.85
C ILE A 379 27.94 -8.40 -9.01
N SER A 380 28.25 -8.00 -10.25
CA SER A 380 28.64 -6.63 -10.58
C SER A 380 27.51 -5.78 -11.19
N GLY A 381 26.44 -6.43 -11.67
CA GLY A 381 25.26 -5.74 -12.18
C GLY A 381 24.22 -6.71 -12.73
N TRP A 382 23.04 -6.19 -13.05
CA TRP A 382 21.98 -6.97 -13.69
C TRP A 382 21.07 -6.08 -14.52
N TYR A 383 20.29 -6.72 -15.40
CA TYR A 383 19.28 -6.08 -16.22
C TYR A 383 18.18 -7.09 -16.56
N CYS A 384 16.93 -6.67 -16.55
CA CYS A 384 15.84 -7.45 -17.09
C CYS A 384 14.95 -6.63 -18.02
N THR A 385 14.47 -7.28 -19.08
CA THR A 385 13.55 -6.69 -20.05
C THR A 385 12.12 -6.49 -19.52
N CYS A 386 11.80 -6.93 -18.29
CA CYS A 386 10.54 -6.61 -17.65
C CYS A 386 10.47 -5.12 -17.26
N THR A 387 9.27 -4.63 -16.98
CA THR A 387 9.01 -3.24 -16.59
C THR A 387 9.83 -2.80 -15.36
N SER A 388 10.03 -3.71 -14.40
CA SER A 388 10.82 -3.49 -13.19
C SER A 388 12.32 -3.80 -13.35
N GLY A 389 12.79 -4.18 -14.55
CA GLY A 389 14.09 -4.80 -14.76
C GLY A 389 15.25 -3.86 -15.15
N TRP A 390 14.97 -2.60 -15.49
CA TRP A 390 15.96 -1.63 -15.97
C TRP A 390 16.88 -1.03 -14.89
N HIS A 391 16.72 -1.41 -13.62
CA HIS A 391 17.19 -0.65 -12.47
C HIS A 391 18.46 -1.27 -11.88
N ASP A 392 19.32 -0.45 -11.25
CA ASP A 392 20.52 -0.88 -10.52
C ASP A 392 20.33 -0.91 -8.98
N MET A 393 19.10 -0.62 -8.54
CA MET A 393 18.70 -0.60 -7.14
C MET A 393 17.70 -1.72 -6.92
N GLU A 394 18.18 -2.80 -6.28
CA GLU A 394 17.47 -4.08 -6.13
C GLU A 394 17.14 -4.78 -7.47
N CYS A 395 16.58 -5.98 -7.40
CA CYS A 395 16.38 -6.82 -8.57
C CYS A 395 14.93 -7.30 -8.70
N CYS A 396 14.41 -7.37 -9.93
CA CYS A 396 13.08 -7.91 -10.17
C CYS A 396 13.03 -9.41 -9.86
N ALA A 397 11.84 -9.98 -9.68
CA ALA A 397 11.65 -11.40 -9.42
C ALA A 397 12.37 -12.33 -10.43
N HIS A 398 12.50 -11.94 -11.69
CA HIS A 398 13.25 -12.71 -12.71
C HIS A 398 14.76 -12.77 -12.41
N VAL A 399 15.35 -11.64 -12.05
CA VAL A 399 16.78 -11.57 -11.69
C VAL A 399 17.01 -12.30 -10.36
N ALA A 400 16.14 -12.10 -9.37
CA ALA A 400 16.19 -12.83 -8.10
C ALA A 400 16.14 -14.34 -8.32
N ALA A 401 15.21 -14.82 -9.16
CA ALA A 401 15.08 -16.24 -9.50
C ALA A 401 16.33 -16.79 -10.20
N LEU A 402 16.93 -16.02 -11.11
CA LEU A 402 18.18 -16.39 -11.78
C LEU A 402 19.33 -16.48 -10.77
N LEU A 403 19.52 -15.47 -9.93
CA LEU A 403 20.56 -15.45 -8.89
C LEU A 403 20.41 -16.61 -7.91
N TRP A 404 19.19 -16.87 -7.45
CA TRP A 404 18.88 -17.99 -6.56
C TRP A 404 19.22 -19.34 -7.20
N HIS A 405 18.81 -19.55 -8.46
CA HIS A 405 19.13 -20.78 -9.17
C HIS A 405 20.65 -20.99 -9.30
N LEU A 406 21.37 -19.94 -9.68
CA LEU A 406 22.83 -20.00 -9.86
C LEU A 406 23.59 -20.22 -8.55
N GLY A 407 23.18 -19.55 -7.47
CA GLY A 407 23.92 -19.55 -6.19
C GLY A 407 23.51 -20.66 -5.21
N VAL A 408 22.27 -21.16 -5.29
CA VAL A 408 21.70 -22.02 -4.24
C VAL A 408 21.35 -23.39 -4.77
N ARG A 409 20.47 -23.45 -5.79
CA ARG A 409 20.00 -24.72 -6.35
C ARG A 409 21.13 -25.51 -7.02
N ARG A 410 21.94 -24.85 -7.86
CA ARG A 410 23.08 -25.51 -8.53
C ARG A 410 24.18 -25.97 -7.60
N ALA A 411 24.34 -25.31 -6.46
CA ALA A 411 25.32 -25.68 -5.45
C ALA A 411 24.85 -26.85 -4.57
N ASN A 412 23.66 -27.44 -4.84
CA ASN A 412 23.04 -28.52 -4.05
C ASN A 412 23.00 -28.22 -2.54
N ILE A 413 22.88 -26.95 -2.18
CA ILE A 413 22.88 -26.55 -0.79
C ILE A 413 21.51 -26.86 -0.20
N ASN A 414 21.50 -27.47 0.99
CA ASN A 414 20.26 -27.87 1.66
C ASN A 414 19.29 -26.67 1.77
N GLU A 415 18.19 -26.75 1.04
CA GLU A 415 17.19 -25.68 0.90
C GLU A 415 16.55 -25.29 2.25
N ASN A 416 16.64 -26.11 3.30
CA ASN A 416 16.02 -25.81 4.58
C ASN A 416 16.94 -25.08 5.57
N THR A 417 18.26 -25.05 5.31
CA THR A 417 19.25 -24.52 6.27
C THR A 417 20.14 -23.43 5.68
N HIS A 418 20.04 -23.15 4.38
CA HIS A 418 20.90 -22.16 3.73
C HIS A 418 20.37 -20.72 3.91
N PRO A 419 21.23 -19.74 4.23
CA PRO A 419 20.85 -18.33 4.33
C PRO A 419 20.25 -17.76 3.04
N LEU A 420 20.52 -18.35 1.87
CA LEU A 420 19.94 -17.95 0.58
C LEU A 420 18.84 -18.92 0.09
N SER A 421 18.39 -19.88 0.90
CA SER A 421 17.20 -20.70 0.58
C SER A 421 15.99 -19.82 0.28
N ALA A 422 14.97 -20.27 -0.46
CA ALA A 422 13.83 -19.40 -0.81
C ALA A 422 13.18 -18.70 0.43
N GLY A 423 13.21 -19.35 1.60
CA GLY A 423 12.74 -18.78 2.87
C GLY A 423 13.72 -17.81 3.56
N HIS A 424 15.00 -17.81 3.21
CA HIS A 424 16.05 -16.97 3.81
C HIS A 424 16.73 -16.01 2.80
N LEU A 425 16.54 -16.19 1.49
CA LEU A 425 17.08 -15.36 0.39
C LEU A 425 16.76 -13.88 0.59
N PHE A 426 15.55 -13.59 1.03
CA PHE A 426 15.10 -12.24 1.38
C PHE A 426 15.83 -11.62 2.57
N ALA A 427 16.53 -12.42 3.38
CA ALA A 427 17.34 -11.95 4.52
C ALA A 427 18.84 -11.82 4.19
N SER A 428 19.30 -12.30 3.02
CA SER A 428 20.70 -12.40 2.64
C SER A 428 21.07 -11.67 1.35
N ILE A 429 20.09 -11.34 0.52
CA ILE A 429 20.18 -10.15 -0.33
C ILE A 429 20.07 -8.97 0.63
N ASP A 430 20.95 -7.97 0.51
CA ASP A 430 20.86 -6.70 1.26
C ASP A 430 19.63 -5.90 0.79
N ASP A 431 18.48 -6.46 1.11
CA ASP A 431 17.15 -5.97 0.80
C ASP A 431 16.60 -5.46 2.13
N SER A 432 16.44 -4.15 2.23
CA SER A 432 16.03 -3.46 3.46
C SER A 432 14.56 -3.69 3.86
N ILE A 433 13.89 -4.77 3.43
CA ILE A 433 12.45 -4.96 3.65
C ILE A 433 12.09 -6.41 3.96
N GLN A 434 11.60 -6.65 5.18
CA GLN A 434 10.73 -7.79 5.48
C GLN A 434 9.40 -7.59 4.74
N PHE A 435 9.18 -8.33 3.65
CA PHE A 435 7.86 -8.47 3.05
C PHE A 435 6.92 -9.15 4.06
N SER A 436 5.99 -8.40 4.65
CA SER A 436 4.76 -9.03 5.11
C SER A 436 3.98 -9.40 3.85
N GLU A 437 3.63 -10.67 3.69
CA GLU A 437 2.75 -11.21 2.64
C GLU A 437 1.51 -10.31 2.46
N VAL A 438 1.60 -9.38 1.52
CA VAL A 438 0.48 -8.66 0.95
C VAL A 438 0.57 -8.99 -0.53
N GLU A 439 -0.43 -9.70 -1.03
CA GLU A 439 -0.58 -9.98 -2.45
C GLU A 439 -0.56 -8.65 -3.21
N GLU A 440 0.58 -8.32 -3.82
CA GLU A 440 0.64 -7.33 -4.89
C GLU A 440 -0.19 -7.90 -6.05
N SER A 441 -1.39 -7.37 -6.23
CA SER A 441 -2.09 -7.49 -7.50
C SER A 441 -1.37 -6.61 -8.50
N ASP A 442 -0.31 -7.15 -9.11
CA ASP A 442 0.30 -6.62 -10.32
C ASP A 442 -0.72 -6.73 -11.46
N GLU A 443 -1.62 -5.76 -11.56
CA GLU A 443 -2.44 -5.59 -12.76
C GLU A 443 -1.69 -4.67 -13.73
N GLU A 444 -1.01 -5.30 -14.70
CA GLU A 444 -0.65 -4.67 -15.96
C GLU A 444 -1.95 -4.18 -16.63
N GLN A 445 -2.33 -2.92 -16.41
CA GLN A 445 -3.33 -2.26 -17.25
C GLN A 445 -2.69 -1.99 -18.61
N ASP A 446 -3.07 -2.80 -19.60
CA ASP A 446 -2.98 -2.43 -21.01
C ASP A 446 -3.85 -1.18 -21.22
N ASP A 447 -3.20 -0.02 -21.35
CA ASP A 447 -3.79 1.23 -21.81
C ASP A 447 -4.24 1.05 -23.29
N ASN A 448 -5.42 0.44 -23.49
CA ASN A 448 -6.15 0.52 -24.75
C ASN A 448 -7.52 1.14 -24.48
N ASP A 449 -7.54 2.46 -24.37
CA ASP A 449 -8.75 3.26 -24.55
C ASP A 449 -9.22 3.10 -26.01
N ASN A 450 -10.26 2.29 -26.20
CA ASN A 450 -11.12 2.41 -27.37
C ASN A 450 -12.49 2.86 -26.88
N ASP A 451 -12.69 4.18 -26.93
CA ASP A 451 -13.99 4.83 -26.80
C ASP A 451 -14.98 4.21 -27.79
N ASN A 452 -15.81 3.30 -27.31
CA ASN A 452 -17.05 2.95 -27.98
C ASN A 452 -18.22 3.42 -27.11
N HIS A 453 -18.69 4.62 -27.43
CA HIS A 453 -20.02 5.09 -27.07
C HIS A 453 -21.08 4.05 -27.49
N VAL A 454 -21.59 3.28 -26.52
CA VAL A 454 -22.79 2.47 -26.73
C VAL A 454 -24.01 3.36 -26.52
N HIS A 455 -24.53 3.89 -27.63
CA HIS A 455 -25.93 4.30 -27.74
C HIS A 455 -26.83 3.09 -27.50
N ASN A 456 -27.57 3.08 -26.38
CA ASN A 456 -28.68 2.14 -26.21
C ASN A 456 -29.85 2.58 -27.09
N VAL A 457 -29.92 2.00 -28.29
CA VAL A 457 -31.13 1.96 -29.11
C VAL A 457 -32.00 0.80 -28.60
N ALA A 458 -33.20 1.14 -28.13
CA ALA A 458 -34.22 0.18 -27.78
C ALA A 458 -34.64 -0.61 -29.03
N SER A 459 -34.41 -1.93 -29.01
CA SER A 459 -34.91 -2.85 -30.03
C SER A 459 -36.35 -3.23 -29.70
N ASN A 460 -37.28 -2.69 -30.49
CA ASN A 460 -38.64 -3.21 -30.67
C ASN A 460 -38.57 -4.64 -31.20
N SER A 461 -39.08 -5.60 -30.45
CA SER A 461 -39.48 -6.91 -30.97
C SER A 461 -41.00 -6.91 -31.16
N THR A 462 -41.40 -6.83 -32.42
CA THR A 462 -42.72 -7.20 -32.91
C THR A 462 -43.00 -8.68 -32.60
N ASN A 463 -44.15 -8.96 -31.99
CA ASN A 463 -44.92 -10.16 -32.29
C ASN A 463 -46.40 -9.85 -32.13
N SER A 464 -47.14 -10.40 -33.09
CA SER A 464 -48.53 -10.15 -33.43
C SER A 464 -49.52 -10.90 -32.54
N ASP A 465 -50.78 -10.48 -32.71
CA ASP A 465 -52.02 -11.19 -32.40
C ASP A 465 -52.51 -11.12 -30.95
N ASP A 466 -53.42 -10.18 -30.67
CA ASP A 466 -54.82 -10.60 -30.52
C ASP A 466 -55.80 -9.43 -30.71
N SER A 467 -56.95 -9.78 -31.28
CA SER A 467 -58.08 -8.95 -31.68
C SER A 467 -58.98 -8.53 -30.51
N THR A 468 -59.51 -7.29 -30.54
CA THR A 468 -60.84 -6.80 -30.03
C THR A 468 -60.77 -5.26 -29.92
N SER A 469 -61.35 -4.52 -30.87
CA SER A 469 -62.70 -3.90 -30.83
C SER A 469 -62.90 -2.81 -29.77
N ASP A 470 -62.97 -1.57 -30.30
CA ASP A 470 -63.84 -0.46 -29.93
C ASP A 470 -63.58 0.43 -28.70
N GLU A 471 -63.92 1.71 -28.94
CA GLU A 471 -64.23 2.83 -28.04
C GLU A 471 -63.14 3.89 -27.73
N GLU A 472 -63.21 4.92 -28.58
CA GLU A 472 -63.23 6.36 -28.29
C GLU A 472 -63.17 6.86 -26.82
N VAL A 473 -62.56 8.05 -26.72
CA VAL A 473 -62.87 9.22 -25.85
C VAL A 473 -61.73 9.68 -24.92
N ALA A 474 -61.42 10.96 -25.12
CA ALA A 474 -60.64 11.93 -24.35
C ALA A 474 -60.61 11.76 -22.82
N ASP A 475 -59.46 11.99 -22.18
CA ASP A 475 -58.97 13.30 -21.68
C ASP A 475 -57.50 13.19 -21.25
#